data_AF-A0A542FYJ5-F1
#
_entry.id   AF-A0A542FYJ5-F1
#
_cell.length_a   1.000
_cell.length_b   1.000
_cell.length_c   1.000
_cell.angle_alpha   90.00
_cell.angle_beta   90.00
_cell.angle_gamma   90.00
#
_symmetry.space_group_name_H-M   'P 1'
#
loop_
_entity.id
_entity.type
_entity.pdbx_description
1 polymer ?
#
loop_
_entity_poly.entity_id
_entity_poly.type
_entity_poly.pdbx_seq_one_letter_code
_entity_poly.pdbx_strand_id
1 'polypeptide(L)'
;MSRRIRSSLHLVAVSALVAVALTGCAGSATPAASTADAESPTPTPSPTPTPIDIREIDLATGDVMFSSGGFSAPVVVALEAGTGSDDLGSYTMKEPVYADANGDGIDDALVAIERLDGNGWESLWYVFLADGDGGAAQVAVPVARAARCGDGVESTGAAPGGGFAVDVVLRIPLVDDGLACSDPGSGRESRVIMIDGDAGDPLALPIQTAPESAWGGICPGTSWWDTEASTVELLAFPREGSVVVNDASSPAGVFPPVSDPAPLLAAIGVPVEGWAFVVFIGASSAELDVKPMTCGWGKAA
;
A
#
# COMPACT_ATOMS: atom_id res chain seq x y z
N MET A 1 44.74 14.83 -14.88
CA MET A 1 44.49 13.90 -16.01
C MET A 1 43.03 14.01 -16.42
N SER A 2 42.75 14.71 -17.51
CA SER A 2 41.40 15.09 -17.95
C SER A 2 40.88 14.06 -18.96
N ARG A 3 39.82 13.30 -18.64
CA ARG A 3 39.12 12.42 -19.59
C ARG A 3 37.83 13.10 -20.06
N ARG A 4 37.79 13.46 -21.34
CA ARG A 4 36.57 13.87 -22.07
C ARG A 4 35.81 12.59 -22.47
N ILE A 5 34.53 12.49 -22.11
CA ILE A 5 33.62 11.46 -22.60
C ILE A 5 32.73 12.10 -23.68
N ARG A 6 32.70 11.47 -24.86
CA ARG A 6 31.95 11.91 -26.04
C ARG A 6 30.49 11.42 -25.95
N SER A 7 29.56 12.36 -26.05
CA SER A 7 28.14 12.12 -26.30
C SER A 7 27.93 11.47 -27.67
N SER A 8 27.09 10.43 -27.74
CA SER A 8 26.58 9.87 -28.99
C SER A 8 25.06 9.97 -28.98
N LEU A 9 24.53 10.91 -29.77
CA LEU A 9 23.12 11.04 -30.11
C LEU A 9 22.75 9.89 -31.06
N HIS A 10 21.71 9.12 -30.74
CA HIS A 10 21.00 8.31 -31.73
C HIS A 10 19.55 8.76 -31.80
N LEU A 11 19.27 9.45 -32.90
CA LEU A 11 17.96 9.83 -33.39
C LEU A 11 17.41 8.62 -34.16
N VAL A 12 16.30 8.02 -33.72
CA VAL A 12 15.52 7.09 -34.55
C VAL A 12 14.05 7.48 -34.46
N ALA A 13 13.53 7.98 -35.57
CA ALA A 13 12.13 8.24 -35.82
C ALA A 13 11.65 7.24 -36.87
N VAL A 14 10.58 6.47 -36.60
CA VAL A 14 9.73 5.88 -37.64
C VAL A 14 8.28 5.82 -37.14
N SER A 15 7.42 6.52 -37.87
CA SER A 15 5.96 6.53 -37.78
C SER A 15 5.35 5.30 -38.46
N ALA A 16 4.21 4.81 -37.98
CA ALA A 16 3.27 4.05 -38.81
C ALA A 16 1.83 4.17 -38.30
N LEU A 17 1.04 4.95 -39.03
CA LEU A 17 -0.43 5.03 -38.97
C LEU A 17 -1.01 3.76 -39.61
N VAL A 18 -1.92 3.06 -38.95
CA VAL A 18 -2.81 2.08 -39.59
C VAL A 18 -4.24 2.34 -39.13
N ALA A 19 -5.01 3.00 -40.00
CA ALA A 19 -6.45 3.08 -39.92
C ALA A 19 -7.03 1.95 -40.78
N VAL A 20 -7.80 1.05 -40.17
CA VAL A 20 -8.61 0.07 -40.90
C VAL A 20 -10.06 0.23 -40.45
N ALA A 21 -10.86 0.76 -41.37
CA ALA A 21 -12.31 0.73 -41.35
C ALA A 21 -12.77 -0.67 -41.78
N LEU A 22 -13.77 -1.25 -41.10
CA LEU A 22 -14.57 -2.34 -41.66
C LEU A 22 -16.06 -2.11 -41.38
N THR A 23 -16.74 -2.08 -42.52
CA THR A 23 -18.15 -1.89 -42.83
C THR A 23 -19.03 -3.07 -42.41
N GLY A 24 -20.32 -2.76 -42.21
CA GLY A 24 -21.34 -3.69 -41.76
C GLY A 24 -21.73 -4.79 -42.75
N CYS A 25 -22.42 -5.80 -42.22
CA CYS A 25 -23.28 -6.70 -42.96
C CYS A 25 -24.62 -6.80 -42.21
N ALA A 26 -25.66 -6.21 -42.79
CA ALA A 26 -27.04 -6.44 -42.40
C ALA A 26 -27.51 -7.76 -43.04
N GLY A 27 -27.76 -8.77 -42.21
CA GLY A 27 -28.29 -10.07 -42.63
C GLY A 27 -29.77 -10.19 -42.26
N SER A 28 -30.63 -10.32 -43.27
CA SER A 28 -32.04 -10.67 -43.12
C SER A 28 -32.20 -12.07 -42.52
N ALA A 29 -32.91 -12.18 -41.40
CA ALA A 29 -33.23 -13.46 -40.78
C ALA A 29 -34.57 -14.02 -41.33
N THR A 30 -34.49 -15.21 -41.90
CA THR A 30 -35.61 -16.08 -42.26
C THR A 30 -36.22 -16.71 -41.00
N PRO A 31 -37.56 -16.79 -40.85
CA PRO A 31 -38.16 -17.50 -39.74
C PRO A 31 -38.03 -19.01 -39.96
N ALA A 32 -37.13 -19.65 -39.20
CA ALA A 32 -36.98 -21.10 -39.15
C ALA A 32 -38.04 -21.73 -38.24
N ALA A 33 -38.56 -22.87 -38.67
CA ALA A 33 -39.62 -23.61 -38.00
C ALA A 33 -39.20 -24.08 -36.60
N SER A 34 -40.11 -23.84 -35.64
CA SER A 34 -40.00 -24.28 -34.24
C SER A 34 -40.02 -25.81 -34.17
N THR A 35 -38.89 -26.39 -33.80
CA THR A 35 -38.75 -27.81 -33.48
C THR A 35 -38.81 -27.91 -31.96
N ALA A 36 -39.72 -28.72 -31.43
CA ALA A 36 -39.87 -28.88 -29.99
C ALA A 36 -38.59 -29.49 -29.40
N ASP A 37 -37.81 -28.66 -28.70
CA ASP A 37 -36.60 -29.08 -27.99
C ASP A 37 -36.96 -30.06 -26.87
N ALA A 38 -36.30 -31.21 -26.90
CA ALA A 38 -36.32 -32.16 -25.81
C ALA A 38 -35.58 -31.54 -24.62
N GLU A 39 -36.23 -31.50 -23.44
CA GLU A 39 -35.65 -31.00 -22.20
C GLU A 39 -34.34 -31.76 -21.88
N SER A 40 -33.22 -31.10 -22.14
CA SER A 40 -31.90 -31.56 -21.72
C SER A 40 -31.87 -31.55 -20.19
N PRO A 41 -31.41 -32.64 -19.53
CA PRO A 41 -31.35 -32.68 -18.07
C PRO A 41 -30.48 -31.53 -17.56
N THR A 42 -31.03 -30.72 -16.66
CA THR A 42 -30.30 -29.66 -15.98
C THR A 42 -29.12 -30.29 -15.23
N PRO A 43 -27.86 -29.91 -15.54
CA PRO A 43 -26.71 -30.44 -14.81
C PRO A 43 -26.87 -30.09 -13.33
N THR A 44 -26.72 -31.09 -12.46
CA THR A 44 -26.63 -30.86 -11.02
C THR A 44 -25.40 -29.97 -10.77
N PRO A 45 -25.53 -28.83 -10.08
CA PRO A 45 -24.38 -27.98 -9.80
C PRO A 45 -23.36 -28.78 -8.99
N SER A 46 -22.12 -28.80 -9.48
CA SER A 46 -20.99 -29.31 -8.70
C SER A 46 -20.86 -28.44 -7.45
N PRO A 47 -20.60 -29.01 -6.26
CA PRO A 47 -20.37 -28.20 -5.08
C PRO A 47 -19.19 -27.26 -5.33
N THR A 48 -19.38 -25.97 -5.09
CA THR A 48 -18.28 -25.01 -5.01
C THR A 48 -17.44 -25.36 -3.79
N PRO A 49 -16.11 -25.50 -3.91
CA PRO A 49 -15.25 -25.72 -2.75
C PRO A 49 -15.43 -24.59 -1.75
N THR A 50 -15.45 -24.93 -0.45
CA THR A 50 -15.45 -23.94 0.62
C THR A 50 -14.06 -23.28 0.67
N PRO A 51 -13.95 -21.94 0.65
CA PRO A 51 -12.68 -21.25 0.83
C PRO A 51 -11.99 -21.67 2.12
N ILE A 52 -10.66 -21.81 2.08
CA ILE A 52 -9.85 -22.10 3.28
C ILE A 52 -9.68 -20.80 4.09
N ASP A 53 -9.89 -20.89 5.40
CA ASP A 53 -9.69 -19.77 6.34
C ASP A 53 -8.19 -19.51 6.54
N ILE A 54 -7.75 -18.25 6.43
CA ILE A 54 -6.35 -17.85 6.63
C ILE A 54 -5.81 -18.29 8.01
N ARG A 55 -6.67 -18.47 9.01
CA ARG A 55 -6.31 -18.98 10.34
C ARG A 55 -5.75 -20.40 10.33
N GLU A 56 -5.98 -21.14 9.25
CA GLU A 56 -5.45 -22.50 9.05
C GLU A 56 -4.09 -22.49 8.34
N ILE A 57 -3.66 -21.33 7.80
CA ILE A 57 -2.38 -21.16 7.09
C ILE A 57 -1.27 -20.86 8.09
N ASP A 58 -0.16 -21.59 8.00
CA ASP A 58 1.03 -21.32 8.80
C ASP A 58 1.81 -20.11 8.25
N LEU A 59 1.39 -18.90 8.62
CA LEU A 59 2.10 -17.67 8.26
C LEU A 59 3.50 -17.58 8.90
N ALA A 60 3.77 -18.37 9.95
CA ALA A 60 5.01 -18.33 10.71
C ALA A 60 6.17 -19.08 10.00
N THR A 61 5.90 -19.81 8.93
CA THR A 61 6.91 -20.55 8.17
C THR A 61 6.88 -20.15 6.71
N GLY A 62 8.04 -19.78 6.15
CA GLY A 62 8.18 -19.40 4.75
C GLY A 62 8.95 -18.10 4.54
N ASP A 63 8.99 -17.64 3.29
CA ASP A 63 9.68 -16.42 2.91
C ASP A 63 8.77 -15.20 3.12
N VAL A 64 9.26 -14.19 3.85
CA VAL A 64 8.58 -12.91 4.06
C VAL A 64 9.44 -11.74 3.60
N MET A 65 8.79 -10.67 3.16
CA MET A 65 9.43 -9.40 2.82
C MET A 65 9.56 -8.50 4.05
N PHE A 66 10.71 -7.82 4.16
CA PHE A 66 10.95 -6.78 5.16
C PHE A 66 11.59 -5.54 4.53
N SER A 67 10.90 -4.41 4.55
CA SER A 67 11.39 -3.11 4.08
C SER A 67 11.90 -2.25 5.24
N SER A 68 13.21 -2.12 5.43
CA SER A 68 13.77 -1.28 6.50
C SER A 68 13.21 0.15 6.46
N GLY A 69 12.70 0.64 7.60
CA GLY A 69 12.04 1.94 7.69
C GLY A 69 10.66 2.02 7.03
N GLY A 70 10.22 0.99 6.31
CA GLY A 70 9.00 1.00 5.49
C GLY A 70 9.14 1.69 4.12
N PHE A 71 10.35 2.07 3.73
CA PHE A 71 10.62 2.81 2.48
C PHE A 71 11.75 2.22 1.63
N SER A 72 12.58 1.35 2.21
CA SER A 72 13.70 0.72 1.52
C SER A 72 13.21 -0.39 0.58
N ALA A 73 14.02 -0.76 -0.41
CA ALA A 73 13.77 -1.99 -1.16
C ALA A 73 13.67 -3.17 -0.17
N PRO A 74 12.66 -4.03 -0.28
CA PRO A 74 12.46 -5.11 0.68
C PRO A 74 13.55 -6.17 0.53
N VAL A 75 13.94 -6.76 1.66
CA VAL A 75 14.71 -8.00 1.69
C VAL A 75 13.78 -9.18 1.94
N VAL A 76 14.15 -10.36 1.45
CA VAL A 76 13.42 -11.60 1.73
C VAL A 76 14.08 -12.31 2.90
N VAL A 77 13.29 -12.67 3.89
CA VAL A 77 13.71 -13.36 5.11
C VAL A 77 12.97 -14.70 5.19
N ALA A 78 13.70 -15.79 5.30
CA ALA A 78 13.11 -17.10 5.59
C ALA A 78 12.78 -17.21 7.08
N LEU A 79 11.52 -17.51 7.40
CA LEU A 79 11.04 -17.79 8.75
C LEU A 79 10.82 -19.29 8.94
N GLU A 80 11.19 -19.76 10.13
CA GLU A 80 10.84 -21.07 10.67
C GLU A 80 10.20 -20.86 12.05
N ALA A 81 8.95 -21.31 12.20
CA ALA A 81 8.17 -21.17 13.44
C ALA A 81 8.14 -19.71 13.98
N GLY A 82 8.01 -18.74 13.08
CA GLY A 82 7.83 -17.32 13.35
C GLY A 82 9.14 -16.58 13.57
N THR A 83 10.29 -17.21 13.37
CA THR A 83 11.60 -16.61 13.60
C THR A 83 12.53 -16.80 12.41
N GLY A 84 13.40 -15.83 12.16
CA GLY A 84 14.40 -15.89 11.10
C GLY A 84 15.58 -14.97 11.39
N SER A 85 16.64 -15.05 10.59
CA SER A 85 17.77 -14.14 10.69
C SER A 85 18.52 -14.03 9.36
N ASP A 86 19.10 -12.87 9.10
CA ASP A 86 20.02 -12.61 7.99
C ASP A 86 21.22 -11.77 8.47
N ASP A 87 21.99 -11.21 7.54
CA ASP A 87 23.13 -10.34 7.84
C ASP A 87 22.72 -8.97 8.46
N LEU A 88 21.43 -8.62 8.43
CA LEU A 88 20.87 -7.36 8.94
C LEU A 88 20.23 -7.50 10.33
N GLY A 89 19.94 -8.71 10.80
CA GLY A 89 19.40 -8.92 12.14
C GLY A 89 18.61 -10.20 12.32
N SER A 90 17.95 -10.30 13.48
CA SER A 90 16.98 -11.37 13.77
C SER A 90 15.56 -10.84 13.62
N TYR A 91 14.68 -11.67 13.08
CA TYR A 91 13.29 -11.36 12.82
C TYR A 91 12.35 -12.21 13.68
N THR A 92 11.23 -11.63 14.08
CA THR A 92 10.19 -12.33 14.84
C THR A 92 8.83 -11.86 14.36
N MET A 93 8.03 -12.79 13.86
CA MET A 93 6.62 -12.59 13.54
C MET A 93 5.77 -12.62 14.82
N LYS A 94 4.82 -11.70 14.93
CA LYS A 94 3.86 -11.64 16.04
C LYS A 94 2.53 -12.30 15.69
N GLU A 95 1.65 -12.36 16.68
CA GLU A 95 0.30 -12.86 16.49
C GLU A 95 -0.46 -12.01 15.45
N PRO A 96 -1.12 -12.64 14.46
CA PRO A 96 -1.95 -11.96 13.48
C PRO A 96 -3.22 -11.34 14.10
N VAL A 97 -3.66 -10.24 13.49
CA VAL A 97 -5.03 -9.72 13.59
C VAL A 97 -5.76 -10.09 12.30
N TYR A 98 -7.02 -10.55 12.39
CA TYR A 98 -7.77 -11.01 11.23
C TYR A 98 -8.92 -10.08 10.87
N ALA A 99 -9.06 -9.76 9.58
CA ALA A 99 -10.18 -9.02 9.00
C ALA A 99 -10.16 -9.14 7.47
N ASP A 100 -11.31 -9.07 6.82
CA ASP A 100 -11.43 -8.93 5.35
C ASP A 100 -10.92 -7.55 4.90
N ALA A 101 -9.72 -7.51 4.30
CA ALA A 101 -9.00 -6.28 4.00
C ALA A 101 -9.17 -5.82 2.54
N ASN A 102 -9.49 -6.71 1.61
CA ASN A 102 -9.75 -6.38 0.20
C ASN A 102 -11.25 -6.40 -0.17
N GLY A 103 -12.13 -6.82 0.73
CA GLY A 103 -13.58 -6.85 0.54
C GLY A 103 -14.08 -8.08 -0.23
N ASP A 104 -13.30 -9.16 -0.31
CA ASP A 104 -13.67 -10.39 -1.01
C ASP A 104 -14.52 -11.37 -0.16
N GLY A 105 -14.72 -11.04 1.12
CA GLY A 105 -15.47 -11.85 2.08
C GLY A 105 -14.66 -12.99 2.72
N ILE A 106 -13.35 -13.05 2.49
CA ILE A 106 -12.38 -13.93 3.14
C ILE A 106 -11.59 -13.08 4.14
N ASP A 107 -11.33 -13.61 5.33
CA ASP A 107 -10.49 -12.89 6.28
C ASP A 107 -9.02 -12.93 5.82
N ASP A 108 -8.36 -11.77 5.91
CA ASP A 108 -6.93 -11.59 5.74
C ASP A 108 -6.23 -11.47 7.10
N ALA A 109 -4.90 -11.36 7.10
CA ALA A 109 -4.11 -11.23 8.33
C ALA A 109 -3.21 -9.98 8.31
N LEU A 110 -3.30 -9.16 9.36
CA LEU A 110 -2.32 -8.11 9.66
C LEU A 110 -1.32 -8.64 10.69
N VAL A 111 -0.04 -8.63 10.34
CA VAL A 111 1.01 -9.25 11.15
C VAL A 111 2.16 -8.29 11.35
N ALA A 112 2.58 -8.11 12.61
CA ALA A 112 3.81 -7.40 12.92
C ALA A 112 5.03 -8.32 12.72
N ILE A 113 6.01 -7.84 11.97
CA ILE A 113 7.33 -8.45 11.86
C ILE A 113 8.31 -7.52 12.57
N GLU A 114 8.91 -8.01 13.66
CA GLU A 114 9.95 -7.30 14.40
C GLU A 114 11.33 -7.68 13.88
N ARG A 115 12.21 -6.69 13.73
CA ARG A 115 13.64 -6.85 13.50
C ARG A 115 14.43 -6.30 14.68
N LEU A 116 15.38 -7.09 15.15
CA LEU A 116 16.42 -6.67 16.09
C LEU A 116 17.77 -6.64 15.38
N ASP A 117 18.45 -5.50 15.44
CA ASP A 117 19.80 -5.29 14.89
C ASP A 117 20.72 -4.71 15.96
N GLY A 118 21.34 -5.59 16.75
CA GLY A 118 22.17 -5.22 17.89
C GLY A 118 21.38 -4.43 18.94
N ASN A 119 21.49 -3.10 18.89
CA ASN A 119 20.75 -2.19 19.75
C ASN A 119 19.52 -1.56 19.05
N GLY A 120 19.38 -1.72 17.73
CA GLY A 120 18.22 -1.30 16.97
C GLY A 120 17.02 -2.24 17.17
N TRP A 121 15.82 -1.67 17.16
CA TRP A 121 14.56 -2.40 17.11
C TRP A 121 13.62 -1.66 16.17
N GLU A 122 12.94 -2.42 15.32
CA GLU A 122 11.92 -1.93 14.40
C GLU A 122 10.84 -3.01 14.24
N SER A 123 9.58 -2.60 14.23
CA SER A 123 8.43 -3.45 13.95
C SER A 123 7.67 -2.85 12.78
N LEU A 124 7.30 -3.68 11.81
CA LEU A 124 6.52 -3.27 10.64
C LEU A 124 5.31 -4.19 10.53
N TRP A 125 4.15 -3.60 10.27
CA TRP A 125 2.90 -4.34 10.12
C TRP A 125 2.60 -4.55 8.64
N TYR A 126 2.51 -5.81 8.24
CA TYR A 126 2.21 -6.22 6.87
C TYR A 126 0.86 -6.92 6.80
N VAL A 127 0.17 -6.77 5.68
CA VAL A 127 -1.04 -7.53 5.39
C VAL A 127 -0.69 -8.75 4.56
N PHE A 128 -1.29 -9.89 4.88
CA PHE A 128 -1.27 -11.13 4.13
C PHE A 128 -2.69 -11.37 3.61
N LEU A 129 -2.86 -11.29 2.29
CA LEU A 129 -4.14 -11.52 1.62
C LEU A 129 -4.35 -13.01 1.39
N ALA A 130 -5.50 -13.54 1.80
CA ALA A 130 -5.87 -14.93 1.53
C ALA A 130 -6.29 -15.11 0.06
N ASP A 131 -5.91 -16.23 -0.57
CA ASP A 131 -6.33 -16.52 -1.96
C ASP A 131 -7.58 -17.43 -2.05
N GLY A 132 -8.08 -17.90 -0.91
CA GLY A 132 -9.21 -18.82 -0.80
C GLY A 132 -8.90 -20.29 -1.13
N ASP A 133 -7.75 -20.57 -1.74
CA ASP A 133 -7.26 -21.90 -2.11
C ASP A 133 -6.25 -22.46 -1.08
N GLY A 134 -6.10 -21.78 0.06
CA GLY A 134 -5.23 -22.17 1.17
C GLY A 134 -3.83 -21.55 1.10
N GLY A 135 -3.62 -20.57 0.23
CA GLY A 135 -2.44 -19.72 0.19
C GLY A 135 -2.72 -18.33 0.77
N ALA A 136 -1.63 -17.62 1.07
CA ALA A 136 -1.66 -16.23 1.45
C ALA A 136 -0.49 -15.49 0.80
N ALA A 137 -0.73 -14.26 0.34
CA ALA A 137 0.27 -13.41 -0.30
C ALA A 137 0.52 -12.16 0.54
N GLN A 138 1.78 -11.90 0.88
CA GLN A 138 2.15 -10.69 1.61
C GLN A 138 2.07 -9.45 0.70
N VAL A 139 1.34 -8.42 1.14
CA VAL A 139 1.39 -7.08 0.59
C VAL A 139 2.74 -6.46 0.92
N ALA A 140 3.49 -6.05 -0.10
CA ALA A 140 4.89 -5.63 0.06
C ALA A 140 5.06 -4.30 0.85
N VAL A 141 4.02 -3.47 0.89
CA VAL A 141 4.04 -2.17 1.57
C VAL A 141 3.48 -2.32 2.99
N PRO A 142 4.28 -2.04 4.03
CA PRO A 142 3.78 -2.06 5.41
C PRO A 142 2.83 -0.89 5.68
N VAL A 143 1.83 -1.13 6.53
CA VAL A 143 0.77 -0.16 6.86
C VAL A 143 1.09 0.67 8.10
N ALA A 144 1.95 0.14 8.98
CA ALA A 144 2.35 0.79 10.22
C ALA A 144 3.77 0.42 10.60
N ARG A 145 4.36 1.25 11.45
CA ARG A 145 5.72 1.12 11.94
C ARG A 145 5.82 1.52 13.40
N ALA A 146 6.64 0.78 14.13
CA ALA A 146 7.16 1.19 15.43
C ALA A 146 8.68 1.01 15.42
N ALA A 147 9.43 1.90 16.05
CA ALA A 147 10.88 1.78 16.09
C ALA A 147 11.48 2.39 17.35
N ARG A 148 12.71 1.98 17.67
CA ARG A 148 13.47 2.57 18.78
C ARG A 148 13.64 4.07 18.55
N CYS A 149 13.19 4.88 19.50
CA CYS A 149 13.20 6.35 19.42
C CYS A 149 12.43 6.92 18.20
N GLY A 150 11.49 6.17 17.63
CA GLY A 150 10.67 6.57 16.49
C GLY A 150 9.19 6.55 16.82
N ASP A 151 8.38 6.36 15.79
CA ASP A 151 6.94 6.13 15.92
C ASP A 151 6.65 4.87 16.73
N GLY A 152 5.42 4.75 17.21
CA GLY A 152 4.90 3.59 17.91
C GLY A 152 3.53 3.20 17.38
N VAL A 153 3.21 1.91 17.49
CA VAL A 153 1.85 1.39 17.26
C VAL A 153 1.27 1.07 18.63
N GLU A 154 0.21 1.78 19.01
CA GLU A 154 -0.46 1.57 20.30
C GLU A 154 -1.43 0.39 20.23
N SER A 155 -2.14 0.24 19.11
CA SER A 155 -3.18 -0.77 18.96
C SER A 155 -3.40 -1.15 17.48
N THR A 156 -3.80 -2.41 17.27
CA THR A 156 -4.29 -2.92 15.98
C THR A 156 -5.50 -3.83 16.21
N GLY A 157 -6.47 -3.79 15.31
CA GLY A 157 -7.68 -4.62 15.40
C GLY A 157 -8.44 -4.70 14.08
N ALA A 158 -9.47 -5.53 14.02
CA ALA A 158 -10.43 -5.51 12.92
C ALA A 158 -11.29 -4.25 13.00
N ALA A 159 -11.45 -3.54 11.88
CA ALA A 159 -12.32 -2.38 11.82
C ALA A 159 -13.78 -2.78 11.54
N PRO A 160 -14.78 -2.08 12.12
CA PRO A 160 -16.17 -2.28 11.75
C PRO A 160 -16.39 -1.94 10.27
N GLY A 161 -16.77 -2.94 9.46
CA GLY A 161 -17.02 -2.77 8.03
C GLY A 161 -15.89 -3.24 7.11
N GLY A 162 -14.87 -3.92 7.66
CA GLY A 162 -13.74 -4.46 6.89
C GLY A 162 -12.44 -3.72 7.20
N GLY A 163 -11.31 -4.39 6.92
CA GLY A 163 -9.97 -3.87 7.08
C GLY A 163 -9.48 -3.81 8.52
N PHE A 164 -8.33 -3.15 8.68
CA PHE A 164 -7.62 -3.08 9.95
C PHE A 164 -7.67 -1.69 10.55
N ALA A 165 -8.15 -1.58 11.77
CA ALA A 165 -7.99 -0.41 12.61
C ALA A 165 -6.55 -0.38 13.16
N VAL A 166 -5.88 0.75 13.02
CA VAL A 166 -4.50 0.97 13.48
C VAL A 166 -4.43 2.30 14.21
N ASP A 167 -3.97 2.25 15.47
CA ASP A 167 -3.68 3.44 16.28
C ASP A 167 -2.16 3.60 16.42
N VAL A 168 -1.63 4.75 16.01
CA VAL A 168 -0.20 5.07 16.07
C VAL A 168 0.07 6.34 16.86
N VAL A 169 1.23 6.37 17.49
CA VAL A 169 1.86 7.57 18.04
C VAL A 169 3.04 7.94 17.15
N LEU A 170 3.06 9.17 16.67
CA LEU A 170 4.09 9.67 15.77
C LEU A 170 5.08 10.53 16.53
N ARG A 171 6.36 10.34 16.26
CA ARG A 171 7.39 11.29 16.69
C ARG A 171 7.53 12.39 15.66
N ILE A 172 7.05 13.57 16.02
CA ILE A 172 7.06 14.73 15.13
C ILE A 172 8.46 15.36 15.15
N PRO A 173 9.20 15.37 14.02
CA PRO A 173 10.53 15.98 13.96
C PRO A 173 10.51 17.45 14.43
N LEU A 174 11.58 17.90 15.09
CA LEU A 174 11.73 19.22 15.73
C LEU A 174 10.85 19.47 16.97
N VAL A 175 9.63 18.93 17.00
CA VAL A 175 8.73 19.03 18.17
C VAL A 175 9.17 18.05 19.26
N ASP A 176 9.47 16.81 18.84
CA ASP A 176 9.77 15.70 19.74
C ASP A 176 11.28 15.39 19.85
N ASP A 177 12.16 16.22 19.26
CA ASP A 177 13.62 16.03 19.26
C ASP A 177 14.21 15.99 20.69
N GLY A 178 13.54 16.63 21.64
CA GLY A 178 13.93 16.64 23.05
C GLY A 178 13.42 15.45 23.87
N LEU A 179 12.54 14.61 23.32
CA LEU A 179 11.94 13.50 24.05
C LEU A 179 12.94 12.34 24.20
N ALA A 180 13.07 11.82 25.43
CA ALA A 180 13.85 10.61 25.67
C ALA A 180 13.25 9.44 24.89
N CYS A 181 14.06 8.47 24.45
CA CYS A 181 13.57 7.35 23.63
C CYS A 181 12.51 6.48 24.30
N SER A 182 12.37 6.55 25.62
CA SER A 182 11.32 5.87 26.39
C SER A 182 9.96 6.55 26.28
N ASP A 183 9.93 7.83 25.90
CA ASP A 183 8.72 8.64 25.86
C ASP A 183 8.04 8.48 24.49
N PRO A 184 6.71 8.33 24.44
CA PRO A 184 6.00 8.28 23.16
C PRO A 184 6.07 9.64 22.45
N GLY A 185 5.89 9.63 21.13
CA GLY A 185 5.75 10.86 20.36
C GLY A 185 4.47 11.62 20.71
N SER A 186 4.42 12.90 20.32
CA SER A 186 3.28 13.78 20.59
C SER A 186 2.18 13.71 19.53
N GLY A 187 2.49 13.23 18.32
CA GLY A 187 1.50 12.99 17.26
C GLY A 187 0.68 11.74 17.52
N ARG A 188 -0.60 11.75 17.10
CA ARG A 188 -1.52 10.61 17.23
C ARG A 188 -2.34 10.49 15.96
N GLU A 189 -2.49 9.26 15.47
CA GLU A 189 -3.36 8.95 14.34
C GLU A 189 -4.09 7.64 14.58
N SER A 190 -5.37 7.62 14.20
CA SER A 190 -6.21 6.42 14.15
C SER A 190 -6.70 6.26 12.72
N ARG A 191 -6.44 5.11 12.11
CA ARG A 191 -6.70 4.86 10.68
C ARG A 191 -7.39 3.52 10.50
N VAL A 192 -8.25 3.42 9.47
CA VAL A 192 -8.72 2.14 8.95
C VAL A 192 -8.06 1.90 7.61
N ILE A 193 -7.39 0.75 7.49
CA ILE A 193 -6.62 0.36 6.31
C ILE A 193 -7.30 -0.82 5.61
N MET A 194 -7.56 -0.64 4.32
CA MET A 194 -7.96 -1.68 3.38
C MET A 194 -6.81 -1.91 2.39
N ILE A 195 -6.90 -2.97 1.59
CA ILE A 195 -6.00 -3.23 0.48
C ILE A 195 -6.77 -3.06 -0.84
N ASP A 196 -6.20 -2.29 -1.77
CA ASP A 196 -6.65 -2.25 -3.15
C ASP A 196 -5.82 -3.27 -3.96
N GLY A 197 -6.44 -4.37 -4.37
CA GLY A 197 -5.83 -5.48 -5.09
C GLY A 197 -6.18 -6.84 -4.49
N ASP A 198 -5.89 -7.89 -5.26
CA ASP A 198 -6.16 -9.28 -4.88
C ASP A 198 -4.90 -9.98 -4.35
N ALA A 199 -5.08 -11.14 -3.71
CA ALA A 199 -3.96 -11.99 -3.31
C ALA A 199 -3.07 -12.34 -4.51
N GLY A 200 -1.76 -12.13 -4.36
CA GLY A 200 -0.77 -12.39 -5.40
C GLY A 200 -0.62 -11.27 -6.44
N ASP A 201 -1.43 -10.21 -6.40
CA ASP A 201 -1.18 -9.01 -7.19
C ASP A 201 0.06 -8.28 -6.65
N PRO A 202 1.17 -8.17 -7.40
CA PRO A 202 2.35 -7.41 -6.95
C PRO A 202 2.06 -5.92 -6.74
N LEU A 203 0.92 -5.43 -7.25
CA LEU A 203 0.45 -4.06 -7.10
C LEU A 203 -0.70 -3.92 -6.09
N ALA A 204 -0.92 -4.94 -5.24
CA ALA A 204 -1.77 -4.78 -4.07
C ALA A 204 -1.20 -3.70 -3.15
N LEU A 205 -1.96 -2.65 -2.86
CA LEU A 205 -1.49 -1.48 -2.12
C LEU A 205 -2.42 -1.11 -0.96
N PRO A 206 -1.89 -0.69 0.18
CA PRO A 206 -2.71 -0.26 1.29
C PRO A 206 -3.34 1.11 1.02
N ILE A 207 -4.64 1.20 1.28
CA ILE A 207 -5.43 2.42 1.22
C ILE A 207 -6.02 2.70 2.60
N GLN A 208 -5.97 3.95 3.03
CA GLN A 208 -6.73 4.39 4.20
C GLN A 208 -8.15 4.69 3.74
N THR A 209 -9.15 4.20 4.48
CA THR A 209 -10.58 4.46 4.20
C THR A 209 -11.27 5.28 5.29
N ALA A 210 -10.71 5.33 6.50
CA ALA A 210 -11.18 6.19 7.59
C ALA A 210 -10.00 6.78 8.39
N PRO A 211 -10.17 7.99 8.98
CA PRO A 211 -11.38 8.82 8.98
C PRO A 211 -11.72 9.47 7.63
N GLU A 212 -10.74 9.54 6.73
CA GLU A 212 -10.89 9.99 5.35
C GLU A 212 -10.03 9.12 4.43
N SER A 213 -10.33 9.11 3.12
CA SER A 213 -9.53 8.35 2.16
C SER A 213 -8.12 8.93 2.06
N ALA A 214 -7.08 8.10 2.14
CA ALA A 214 -5.69 8.52 2.05
C ALA A 214 -4.76 7.36 1.63
N TRP A 215 -3.45 7.61 1.53
CA TRP A 215 -2.45 6.55 1.47
C TRP A 215 -2.52 5.69 2.74
N GLY A 216 -2.63 4.36 2.58
CA GLY A 216 -2.74 3.44 3.71
C GLY A 216 -1.41 2.93 4.26
N GLY A 217 -0.31 3.20 3.55
CA GLY A 217 1.03 2.85 4.02
C GLY A 217 1.53 3.79 5.12
N ILE A 218 2.81 3.67 5.44
CA ILE A 218 3.50 4.62 6.33
C ILE A 218 3.68 5.95 5.60
N CYS A 219 3.27 7.06 6.23
CA CYS A 219 3.58 8.39 5.73
C CYS A 219 5.07 8.69 6.03
N PRO A 220 5.91 9.05 5.05
CA PRO A 220 7.24 9.58 5.31
C PRO A 220 7.11 10.88 6.09
N GLY A 221 7.78 10.95 7.24
CA GLY A 221 7.91 12.20 7.98
C GLY A 221 8.58 13.27 7.12
N THR A 222 8.16 14.53 7.28
CA THR A 222 8.84 15.66 6.67
C THR A 222 9.97 16.15 7.60
N SER A 223 11.14 16.43 7.05
CA SER A 223 12.25 17.10 7.76
C SER A 223 12.17 18.62 7.64
N TRP A 224 11.25 19.16 6.85
CA TRP A 224 11.15 20.58 6.52
C TRP A 224 9.71 21.07 6.70
N TRP A 225 9.51 22.11 7.51
CA TRP A 225 8.17 22.69 7.74
C TRP A 225 7.81 23.77 6.71
N ASP A 226 8.78 24.21 5.91
CA ASP A 226 8.54 25.15 4.82
C ASP A 226 7.76 24.42 3.73
N THR A 227 6.47 24.77 3.66
CA THR A 227 5.55 24.29 2.62
C THR A 227 5.30 25.38 1.63
N GLU A 228 5.23 25.00 0.36
CA GLU A 228 4.50 25.79 -0.62
C GLU A 228 3.08 25.24 -0.69
N ALA A 229 2.10 26.12 -0.48
CA ALA A 229 0.71 25.77 -0.75
C ALA A 229 0.57 25.49 -2.24
N SER A 230 0.08 24.30 -2.57
CA SER A 230 -0.16 23.90 -3.95
C SER A 230 -1.57 23.33 -4.12
N THR A 231 -2.08 23.47 -5.32
CA THR A 231 -3.37 22.91 -5.75
C THR A 231 -3.07 21.69 -6.62
N VAL A 232 -2.73 20.58 -5.98
CA VAL A 232 -2.46 19.30 -6.66
C VAL A 232 -3.54 18.33 -6.25
N GLU A 233 -4.09 17.61 -7.21
CA GLU A 233 -4.97 16.47 -6.92
C GLU A 233 -4.15 15.39 -6.22
N LEU A 234 -4.57 15.01 -5.01
CA LEU A 234 -3.93 13.95 -4.25
C LEU A 234 -4.71 12.67 -4.43
N LEU A 235 -3.98 11.61 -4.74
CA LEU A 235 -4.50 10.25 -4.87
C LEU A 235 -4.05 9.38 -3.71
N ALA A 236 -4.82 8.35 -3.39
CA ALA A 236 -4.48 7.41 -2.34
C ALA A 236 -3.20 6.64 -2.71
N PHE A 237 -2.95 6.35 -3.99
CA PHE A 237 -1.76 5.67 -4.48
C PHE A 237 -1.37 6.16 -5.91
N PRO A 238 -0.11 5.96 -6.36
CA PRO A 238 0.40 6.55 -7.59
C PRO A 238 0.00 5.75 -8.84
N ARG A 239 -1.31 5.63 -9.10
CA ARG A 239 -1.88 4.97 -10.29
C ARG A 239 -3.04 5.79 -10.85
N GLU A 240 -3.19 5.76 -12.16
CA GLU A 240 -4.37 6.30 -12.83
C GLU A 240 -5.65 5.56 -12.37
N GLY A 241 -6.69 6.32 -12.04
CA GLY A 241 -7.94 5.78 -11.49
C GLY A 241 -7.93 5.52 -9.99
N SER A 242 -6.84 5.83 -9.28
CA SER A 242 -6.81 5.80 -7.81
C SER A 242 -7.89 6.70 -7.20
N VAL A 243 -8.32 6.35 -5.98
CA VAL A 243 -9.18 7.18 -5.16
C VAL A 243 -8.57 8.57 -4.97
N VAL A 244 -9.35 9.61 -5.22
CA VAL A 244 -8.97 11.01 -4.96
C VAL A 244 -9.14 11.29 -3.47
N VAL A 245 -8.04 11.64 -2.82
CA VAL A 245 -7.90 11.95 -1.38
C VAL A 245 -8.17 13.42 -1.13
N ASN A 246 -7.71 14.27 -2.03
CA ASN A 246 -7.88 15.71 -1.95
C ASN A 246 -8.06 16.24 -3.38
N ASP A 247 -9.18 16.92 -3.63
CA ASP A 247 -9.37 17.60 -4.89
C ASP A 247 -8.45 18.83 -4.96
N ALA A 248 -8.03 19.20 -6.17
CA ALA A 248 -7.12 20.33 -6.37
C ALA A 248 -7.71 21.69 -5.91
N SER A 249 -8.98 21.74 -5.44
CA SER A 249 -9.59 22.98 -4.94
C SER A 249 -9.23 23.28 -3.48
N SER A 250 -8.68 22.30 -2.74
CA SER A 250 -8.20 22.47 -1.39
C SER A 250 -6.67 22.68 -1.39
N PRO A 251 -6.14 23.78 -0.83
CA PRO A 251 -4.70 24.00 -0.81
C PRO A 251 -4.03 22.95 0.06
N ALA A 252 -3.12 22.17 -0.54
CA ALA A 252 -2.30 21.19 0.16
C ALA A 252 -0.88 21.74 0.38
N GLY A 253 -0.33 21.50 1.56
CA GLY A 253 1.11 21.66 1.76
C GLY A 253 1.83 20.57 0.96
N VAL A 254 2.70 20.94 0.03
CA VAL A 254 3.55 19.96 -0.65
C VAL A 254 4.90 19.95 0.04
N PHE A 255 5.22 18.82 0.66
CA PHE A 255 6.54 18.59 1.22
C PHE A 255 7.35 17.79 0.20
N PRO A 256 8.52 18.28 -0.23
CA PRO A 256 9.45 17.41 -0.93
C PRO A 256 9.82 16.27 0.04
N PRO A 257 9.72 15.00 -0.39
CA PRO A 257 10.08 13.90 0.49
C PRO A 257 11.57 14.01 0.87
N VAL A 258 11.87 13.68 2.12
CA VAL A 258 13.23 13.80 2.72
C VAL A 258 14.25 12.89 2.01
N SER A 259 13.75 11.84 1.39
CA SER A 259 14.47 10.88 0.56
C SER A 259 13.60 10.55 -0.64
N ASP A 260 14.18 10.12 -1.75
CA ASP A 260 13.43 9.44 -2.81
C ASP A 260 12.55 8.36 -2.15
N PRO A 261 11.22 8.52 -2.09
CA PRO A 261 10.34 7.65 -1.30
C PRO A 261 10.18 6.27 -1.96
N ALA A 262 10.77 6.07 -3.14
CA ALA A 262 10.42 4.99 -4.01
C ALA A 262 11.38 3.79 -4.09
N PRO A 263 12.42 3.57 -3.27
CA PRO A 263 13.14 2.29 -3.34
C PRO A 263 12.20 1.09 -3.14
N LEU A 264 11.27 1.18 -2.18
CA LEU A 264 10.24 0.16 -1.98
C LEU A 264 9.31 0.06 -3.20
N LEU A 265 8.68 1.17 -3.59
CA LEU A 265 7.68 1.18 -4.66
C LEU A 265 8.27 0.80 -6.03
N ALA A 266 9.45 1.30 -6.36
CA ALA A 266 10.17 0.92 -7.56
C ALA A 266 10.57 -0.57 -7.53
N ALA A 267 10.97 -1.10 -6.37
CA ALA A 267 11.32 -2.52 -6.24
C ALA A 267 10.11 -3.45 -6.48
N ILE A 268 8.90 -3.01 -6.15
CA ILE A 268 7.66 -3.77 -6.39
C ILE A 268 7.00 -3.43 -7.75
N GLY A 269 7.68 -2.62 -8.58
CA GLY A 269 7.22 -2.32 -9.94
C GLY A 269 6.14 -1.25 -10.03
N VAL A 270 5.88 -0.49 -8.96
CA VAL A 270 4.97 0.66 -8.99
C VAL A 270 5.64 1.80 -9.77
N PRO A 271 5.02 2.30 -10.86
CA PRO A 271 5.60 3.38 -11.66
C PRO A 271 5.50 4.71 -10.91
N VAL A 272 6.57 5.10 -10.23
CA VAL A 272 6.65 6.38 -9.50
C VAL A 272 7.12 7.55 -10.36
N GLU A 273 7.48 7.33 -11.63
CA GLU A 273 7.94 8.40 -12.51
C GLU A 273 6.83 9.44 -12.71
N GLY A 274 7.12 10.70 -12.35
CA GLY A 274 6.15 11.79 -12.40
C GLY A 274 5.18 11.83 -11.21
N TRP A 275 5.40 11.04 -10.16
CA TRP A 275 4.65 11.12 -8.91
C TRP A 275 5.50 11.69 -7.79
N ALA A 276 4.88 12.49 -6.93
CA ALA A 276 5.46 12.99 -5.70
C ALA A 276 4.61 12.53 -4.53
N PHE A 277 5.26 12.07 -3.47
CA PHE A 277 4.60 11.85 -2.20
C PHE A 277 4.29 13.22 -1.57
N VAL A 278 3.04 13.43 -1.18
CA VAL A 278 2.57 14.69 -0.61
C VAL A 278 1.98 14.42 0.77
N VAL A 279 2.48 15.14 1.77
CA VAL A 279 1.96 15.12 3.14
C VAL A 279 1.08 16.34 3.34
N PHE A 280 -0.17 16.15 3.74
CA PHE A 280 -1.09 17.23 4.06
C PHE A 280 -1.12 17.44 5.58
N ILE A 281 -0.83 18.67 6.01
CA ILE A 281 -1.13 19.11 7.37
C ILE A 281 -2.27 20.13 7.25
N GLY A 282 -3.47 19.74 7.64
CA GLY A 282 -4.60 20.65 7.69
C GLY A 282 -4.44 21.65 8.84
N ALA A 283 -3.67 22.72 8.65
CA ALA A 283 -3.63 23.84 9.58
C ALA A 283 -4.63 24.90 9.10
N SER A 284 -5.76 25.05 9.79
CA SER A 284 -6.61 26.23 9.58
C SER A 284 -6.00 27.42 10.32
N SER A 285 -5.86 28.57 9.68
CA SER A 285 -5.16 29.73 10.25
C SER A 285 -5.90 30.43 11.40
N ALA A 286 -7.08 29.96 11.80
CA ALA A 286 -7.94 30.65 12.78
C ALA A 286 -7.90 30.04 14.19
N GLU A 287 -7.64 28.74 14.30
CA GLU A 287 -7.46 28.01 15.56
C GLU A 287 -6.40 26.94 15.28
N LEU A 288 -5.44 26.75 16.18
CA LEU A 288 -4.39 25.71 16.10
C LEU A 288 -4.97 24.29 16.24
N ASP A 289 -6.12 24.03 15.63
CA ASP A 289 -6.74 22.73 15.52
C ASP A 289 -5.95 21.97 14.44
N VAL A 290 -4.88 21.32 14.89
CA VAL A 290 -4.02 20.50 14.06
C VAL A 290 -4.85 19.30 13.63
N LYS A 291 -5.27 19.29 12.35
CA LYS A 291 -5.89 18.10 11.78
C LYS A 291 -4.89 16.94 11.75
N PRO A 292 -5.38 15.69 11.81
CA PRO A 292 -4.54 14.51 11.55
C PRO A 292 -3.74 14.71 10.26
N MET A 293 -2.49 14.27 10.27
CA MET A 293 -1.68 14.30 9.06
C MET A 293 -2.26 13.24 8.11
N THR A 294 -2.63 13.66 6.90
CA THR A 294 -3.03 12.74 5.84
C THR A 294 -1.97 12.79 4.77
N CYS A 295 -1.67 11.64 4.17
CA CYS A 295 -0.70 11.57 3.10
C CYS A 295 -1.30 10.97 1.84
N GLY A 296 -0.76 11.37 0.69
CA GLY A 296 -1.21 10.93 -0.61
C GLY A 296 -0.18 11.18 -1.69
N TRP A 297 -0.57 10.98 -2.94
CA TRP A 297 0.29 11.03 -4.10
C TRP A 297 -0.21 12.10 -5.06
N GLY A 298 0.64 13.08 -5.35
CA GLY A 298 0.39 14.09 -6.36
C GLY A 298 1.12 13.75 -7.66
N LYS A 299 0.46 13.92 -8.81
CA LYS A 299 1.14 13.84 -10.10
C LYS A 299 1.84 15.16 -10.39
N ALA A 300 3.14 15.13 -10.70
CA ALA A 300 3.87 16.28 -11.19
C ALA A 300 3.30 16.70 -12.56
N ALA A 301 2.99 17.98 -12.71
CA ALA A 301 2.48 18.57 -13.95
C ALA A 301 3.56 18.68 -15.04
#